data_AF-A0A2S4MEZ4-F1
#
_entry.id   AF-A0A2S4MEZ4-F1
#
_cell.length_a   1.000
_cell.length_b   1.000
_cell.length_c   1.000
_cell.angle_alpha   90.00
_cell.angle_beta   90.00
_cell.angle_gamma   90.00
#
_symmetry.space_group_name_H-M   'P 1'
#
loop_
_entity.id
_entity.type
_entity.pdbx_description
1 polymer ?
#
loop_
_entity_poly.entity_id
_entity_poly.type
_entity_poly.pdbx_seq_one_letter_code
_entity_poly.pdbx_strand_id
1 'polypeptide(L)'
;MRGVAAACLGFAVLATAGEALAQGRAGAPATCSRDLFQNEGALRRQLTRLQAVATADQATQCRTWREHVGFLQSARAVFATCQSGAQREQNVGLMDTELAEYRVLLADRCGKR
;
A
#
# COMPACT_ATOMS: atom_id res chain seq x y z
N MET A 1 43.55 -2.12 49.68
CA MET A 1 42.10 -1.89 49.83
C MET A 1 41.70 -0.84 48.80
N ARG A 2 40.97 -1.24 47.77
CA ARG A 2 40.59 -0.43 46.61
C ARG A 2 39.36 0.42 46.98
N GLY A 3 39.51 1.74 47.05
CA GLY A 3 38.39 2.68 47.09
C GLY A 3 38.07 3.11 45.67
N VAL A 4 36.92 2.68 45.14
CA VAL A 4 36.46 3.05 43.79
C VAL A 4 35.87 4.46 43.87
N ALA A 5 36.49 5.40 43.16
CA ALA A 5 35.95 6.73 42.95
C ALA A 5 34.69 6.66 42.07
N ALA A 6 33.58 7.21 42.57
CA ALA A 6 32.33 7.34 41.83
C ALA A 6 32.50 8.41 40.75
N ALA A 7 32.67 7.98 39.50
CA ALA A 7 32.57 8.85 38.33
C ALA A 7 31.11 8.92 37.90
N CYS A 8 30.43 10.04 38.20
CA CYS A 8 29.15 10.40 37.62
C CYS A 8 29.33 10.63 36.11
N LEU A 9 29.18 9.57 35.32
CA LEU A 9 29.09 9.66 33.86
C LEU A 9 27.68 10.08 33.50
N GLY A 10 27.52 11.38 33.22
CA GLY A 10 26.31 11.95 32.65
C GLY A 10 25.98 11.27 31.33
N PHE A 11 24.86 10.56 31.30
CA PHE A 11 24.22 10.11 30.06
C PHE A 11 23.63 11.35 29.37
N ALA A 12 24.40 11.97 28.49
CA ALA A 12 23.87 12.89 27.50
C ALA A 12 23.07 12.06 26.48
N VAL A 13 21.79 11.82 26.78
CA VAL A 13 20.83 11.34 25.81
C VAL A 13 20.65 12.46 24.79
N LEU A 14 21.42 12.39 23.70
CA LEU A 14 21.12 13.11 22.46
C LEU A 14 19.79 12.55 21.95
N ALA A 15 18.69 13.15 22.41
CA ALA A 15 17.39 13.02 21.81
C ALA A 15 17.47 13.66 20.42
N THR A 16 18.03 12.95 19.44
CA THR A 16 17.60 13.11 18.06
C THR A 16 16.17 12.58 18.04
N ALA A 17 15.23 13.43 18.44
CA ALA A 17 13.86 13.31 18.00
C ALA A 17 13.95 13.37 16.48
N GLY A 18 14.10 12.20 15.87
CA GLY A 18 13.90 12.00 14.45
C GLY A 18 12.48 12.45 14.22
N GLU A 19 12.36 13.69 13.77
CA GLU A 19 11.16 14.21 13.18
C GLU A 19 10.81 13.24 12.06
N ALA A 20 9.94 12.28 12.39
CA ALA A 20 9.16 11.55 11.42
C ALA A 20 8.16 12.54 10.81
N LEU A 21 8.66 13.64 10.23
CA LEU A 21 8.00 14.31 9.15
C LEU A 21 7.92 13.22 8.10
N ALA A 22 6.70 12.75 7.85
CA ALA A 22 6.34 12.14 6.59
C ALA A 22 6.90 13.07 5.52
N GLN A 23 8.11 12.79 5.03
CA GLN A 23 8.72 13.52 3.94
C GLN A 23 7.92 13.10 2.71
N GLY A 24 6.76 13.73 2.53
CA GLY A 24 6.04 13.69 1.28
C GLY A 24 7.05 14.03 0.19
N ARG A 25 7.06 13.22 -0.88
CA ARG A 25 7.96 13.41 -2.01
C ARG A 25 7.90 14.89 -2.43
N ALA A 26 9.05 15.52 -2.68
CA ALA A 26 9.05 16.87 -3.24
C ALA A 26 8.23 16.89 -4.55
N GLY A 27 7.22 17.77 -4.62
CA GLY A 27 6.26 17.81 -5.73
C GLY A 27 5.12 16.79 -5.68
N ALA A 28 4.90 16.09 -4.56
CA ALA A 28 3.67 15.33 -4.33
C ALA A 28 2.48 16.27 -4.08
N PRO A 29 1.25 15.90 -4.51
CA PRO A 29 0.04 16.62 -4.16
C PRO A 29 -0.14 16.76 -2.64
N ALA A 30 -0.62 17.91 -2.17
CA ALA A 30 -0.95 18.15 -0.75
C ALA A 30 -2.03 17.19 -0.22
N THR A 31 -2.76 16.52 -1.11
CA THR A 31 -3.83 15.59 -0.79
C THR A 31 -3.35 14.17 -0.45
N CYS A 32 -2.06 13.89 -0.59
CA CYS A 32 -1.56 12.52 -0.53
C CYS A 32 -1.86 11.77 0.77
N SER A 33 -1.88 12.43 1.93
CA SER A 33 -2.28 11.80 3.20
C SER A 33 -3.71 11.25 3.13
N ARG A 34 -4.66 12.10 2.66
CA ARG A 34 -6.05 11.70 2.45
C ARG A 34 -6.14 10.61 1.39
N ASP A 35 -5.47 10.77 0.27
CA ASP A 35 -5.61 9.84 -0.86
C ASP A 35 -5.07 8.45 -0.51
N LEU A 36 -3.97 8.37 0.25
CA LEU A 36 -3.45 7.10 0.80
C LEU A 36 -4.42 6.46 1.79
N PHE A 37 -4.97 7.23 2.73
CA PHE A 37 -5.96 6.72 3.69
C PHE A 37 -7.21 6.17 2.99
N GLN A 38 -7.72 6.92 1.99
CA GLN A 38 -8.87 6.48 1.22
C GLN A 38 -8.57 5.25 0.37
N ASN A 39 -7.36 5.16 -0.19
CA ASN A 39 -6.89 3.99 -0.94
C ASN A 39 -6.83 2.74 -0.05
N GLU A 40 -6.31 2.85 1.18
CA GLU A 40 -6.30 1.74 2.13
C GLU A 40 -7.72 1.28 2.50
N GLY A 41 -8.62 2.23 2.78
CA GLY A 41 -10.03 1.90 3.02
C GLY A 41 -10.70 1.24 1.82
N ALA A 42 -10.36 1.68 0.59
CA ALA A 42 -10.87 1.09 -0.63
C ALA A 42 -10.33 -0.33 -0.88
N LEU A 43 -9.05 -0.59 -0.61
CA LEU A 43 -8.45 -1.93 -0.66
C LEU A 43 -9.25 -2.93 0.19
N ARG A 44 -9.53 -2.56 1.45
CA ARG A 44 -10.33 -3.42 2.36
C ARG A 44 -11.72 -3.72 1.80
N ARG A 45 -12.41 -2.71 1.26
CA ARG A 45 -13.74 -2.90 0.63
C ARG A 45 -13.69 -3.79 -0.59
N GLN A 46 -12.63 -3.69 -1.41
CA GLN A 46 -12.46 -4.54 -2.58
C GLN A 46 -12.26 -6.00 -2.20
N LEU A 47 -11.47 -6.28 -1.15
CA LEU A 47 -11.33 -7.65 -0.63
C LEU A 47 -12.67 -8.23 -0.17
N THR A 48 -13.47 -7.47 0.58
CA THR A 48 -14.82 -7.89 0.97
C THR A 48 -15.72 -8.15 -0.25
N ARG A 49 -15.64 -7.31 -1.29
CA ARG A 49 -16.43 -7.48 -2.51
C ARG A 49 -16.04 -8.75 -3.27
N LEU A 50 -14.75 -9.04 -3.36
CA LEU A 50 -14.24 -10.27 -3.97
C LEU A 50 -14.70 -11.52 -3.20
N GLN A 51 -14.63 -11.48 -1.87
CA GLN A 51 -15.13 -12.55 -1.01
C GLN A 51 -16.63 -12.79 -1.22
N ALA A 52 -17.43 -11.72 -1.31
CA ALA A 52 -18.88 -11.82 -1.48
C ALA A 52 -19.30 -12.51 -2.79
N VAL A 53 -18.45 -12.48 -3.84
CA VAL A 53 -18.75 -13.11 -5.13
C VAL A 53 -18.01 -14.44 -5.34
N ALA A 54 -17.30 -14.95 -4.34
CA ALA A 54 -16.45 -16.14 -4.47
C ALA A 54 -17.19 -17.39 -4.96
N THR A 55 -18.49 -17.51 -4.64
CA THR A 55 -19.37 -18.61 -5.07
C THR A 55 -20.48 -18.15 -6.01
N ALA A 56 -20.43 -16.91 -6.51
CA ALA A 56 -21.40 -16.41 -7.49
C ALA A 56 -21.24 -17.11 -8.85
N ASP A 57 -22.20 -16.91 -9.74
CA ASP A 57 -22.09 -17.36 -11.12
C ASP A 57 -20.89 -16.71 -11.84
N GLN A 58 -20.36 -17.39 -12.87
CA GLN A 58 -19.15 -16.95 -13.57
C GLN A 58 -19.31 -15.56 -14.19
N ALA A 59 -20.48 -15.20 -14.73
CA ALA A 59 -20.68 -13.88 -15.33
C ALA A 59 -20.59 -12.77 -14.27
N THR A 60 -21.12 -13.00 -13.08
CA THR A 60 -20.98 -12.09 -11.93
C THR A 60 -19.53 -11.99 -11.46
N GLN A 61 -18.83 -13.12 -11.28
CA GLN A 61 -17.41 -13.14 -10.93
C GLN A 61 -16.57 -12.34 -11.94
N CYS A 62 -16.76 -12.59 -13.23
CA CYS A 62 -16.02 -11.93 -14.30
C CYS A 62 -16.26 -10.42 -14.37
N ARG A 63 -17.49 -9.93 -14.10
CA ARG A 63 -17.73 -8.48 -13.96
C ARG A 63 -16.95 -7.91 -12.79
N THR A 64 -17.03 -8.53 -11.62
CA THR A 64 -16.36 -8.05 -10.41
C THR A 64 -14.84 -8.05 -10.55
N TRP A 65 -14.23 -9.08 -11.13
CA TRP A 65 -12.79 -9.11 -11.38
C TRP A 65 -12.33 -8.04 -12.37
N ARG A 66 -13.11 -7.75 -13.41
CA ARG A 66 -12.80 -6.65 -14.34
C ARG A 66 -12.86 -5.28 -13.65
N GLU A 67 -13.82 -5.07 -12.76
CA GLU A 67 -13.89 -3.87 -11.92
C GLU A 67 -12.69 -3.79 -10.98
N HIS A 68 -12.30 -4.92 -10.39
CA HIS A 68 -11.15 -5.02 -9.50
C HIS A 68 -9.83 -4.66 -10.22
N VAL A 69 -9.64 -5.09 -11.47
CA VAL A 69 -8.49 -4.67 -12.29
C VAL A 69 -8.43 -3.14 -12.46
N GLY A 70 -9.57 -2.49 -12.73
CA GLY A 70 -9.62 -1.02 -12.82
C GLY A 70 -9.30 -0.33 -11.49
N PHE A 71 -9.74 -0.93 -10.38
CA PHE A 71 -9.36 -0.49 -9.04
C PHE A 71 -7.85 -0.62 -8.80
N LEU A 72 -7.23 -1.77 -9.10
CA LEU A 72 -5.80 -2.01 -8.89
C LEU A 72 -4.93 -1.01 -9.68
N GLN A 73 -5.33 -0.68 -10.92
CA GLN A 73 -4.68 0.37 -11.72
C GLN A 73 -4.72 1.72 -11.02
N SER A 74 -5.86 2.06 -10.40
CA SER A 74 -6.05 3.31 -9.69
C SER A 74 -5.26 3.35 -8.38
N ALA A 75 -5.30 2.26 -7.60
CA ALA A 75 -4.54 2.13 -6.36
C ALA A 75 -3.02 2.23 -6.59
N ARG A 76 -2.53 1.56 -7.64
CA ARG A 76 -1.15 1.67 -8.11
C ARG A 76 -0.74 3.12 -8.37
N ALA A 77 -1.59 3.88 -9.07
CA ALA A 77 -1.30 5.28 -9.38
C ALA A 77 -1.21 6.16 -8.12
N VAL A 78 -2.07 5.91 -7.12
CA VAL A 78 -2.01 6.60 -5.83
C VAL A 78 -0.66 6.32 -5.13
N PHE A 79 -0.27 5.05 -5.01
CA PHE A 79 1.03 4.70 -4.41
C PHE A 79 2.21 5.31 -5.17
N ALA A 80 2.19 5.22 -6.51
CA ALA A 80 3.25 5.78 -7.35
C ALA A 80 3.39 7.30 -7.21
N THR A 81 2.29 8.01 -6.97
CA THR A 81 2.23 9.47 -6.85
C THR A 81 2.59 9.95 -5.45
N CYS A 82 2.10 9.26 -4.42
CA CYS A 82 2.08 9.75 -3.04
C CYS A 82 3.14 9.15 -2.13
N GLN A 83 3.80 8.07 -2.53
CA GLN A 83 4.89 7.47 -1.76
C GLN A 83 6.25 7.69 -2.46
N SER A 84 7.34 7.35 -1.77
CA SER A 84 8.69 7.34 -2.34
C SER A 84 9.53 6.19 -1.76
N GLY A 85 10.72 5.97 -2.30
CA GLY A 85 11.66 4.94 -1.86
C GLY A 85 11.10 3.51 -1.90
N ALA A 86 11.62 2.66 -1.02
CA ALA A 86 11.29 1.23 -0.96
C ALA A 86 9.79 0.97 -0.72
N GLN A 87 9.12 1.80 0.08
CA GLN A 87 7.68 1.64 0.35
C GLN A 87 6.84 1.83 -0.92
N ARG A 88 7.19 2.82 -1.75
CA ARG A 88 6.55 3.00 -3.06
C ARG A 88 6.78 1.79 -3.96
N GLU A 89 8.02 1.32 -4.04
CA GLU A 89 8.40 0.18 -4.89
C GLU A 89 7.64 -1.08 -4.50
N GLN A 90 7.57 -1.37 -3.20
CA GLN A 90 6.80 -2.49 -2.67
C GLN A 90 5.32 -2.40 -3.02
N ASN A 91 4.66 -1.27 -2.70
CA ASN A 91 3.23 -1.15 -2.90
C ASN A 91 2.84 -1.11 -4.38
N VAL A 92 3.63 -0.44 -5.23
CA VAL A 92 3.43 -0.46 -6.69
C VAL A 92 3.65 -1.87 -7.23
N GLY A 93 4.70 -2.58 -6.78
CA GLY A 93 5.02 -3.94 -7.20
C GLY A 93 3.94 -4.96 -6.82
N LEU A 94 3.33 -4.82 -5.64
CA LEU A 94 2.19 -5.64 -5.23
C LEU A 94 0.98 -5.43 -6.15
N MET A 95 0.64 -4.18 -6.47
CA MET A 95 -0.44 -3.89 -7.42
C MET A 95 -0.14 -4.40 -8.83
N ASP A 96 1.12 -4.30 -9.29
CA ASP A 96 1.54 -4.82 -10.59
C ASP A 96 1.45 -6.36 -10.65
N THR A 97 1.78 -7.04 -9.55
CA THR A 97 1.66 -8.51 -9.43
C THR A 97 0.20 -8.94 -9.49
N GLU A 98 -0.68 -8.35 -8.66
CA GLU A 98 -2.11 -8.67 -8.67
C GLU A 98 -2.75 -8.36 -10.03
N LEU A 99 -2.34 -7.25 -10.68
CA LEU A 99 -2.81 -6.93 -12.03
C LEU A 99 -2.43 -8.01 -13.05
N ALA A 100 -1.23 -8.57 -12.96
CA ALA A 100 -0.82 -9.66 -13.84
C ALA A 100 -1.64 -10.93 -13.59
N GLU A 101 -1.82 -11.30 -12.33
CA GLU A 101 -2.62 -12.48 -11.94
C GLU A 101 -4.06 -12.37 -12.41
N TYR A 102 -4.72 -11.23 -12.18
CA TYR A 102 -6.09 -11.01 -12.62
C TYR A 102 -6.23 -10.95 -14.14
N ARG A 103 -5.22 -10.48 -14.87
CA ARG A 103 -5.24 -10.53 -16.35
C ARG A 103 -5.24 -11.97 -16.87
N VAL A 104 -4.43 -12.83 -16.27
CA VAL A 104 -4.42 -14.27 -16.59
C VAL A 104 -5.77 -14.90 -16.24
N LEU A 105 -6.27 -14.67 -15.02
CA LEU A 105 -7.57 -15.17 -14.56
C LEU A 105 -8.72 -14.78 -15.51
N LEU A 106 -8.73 -13.53 -15.97
CA LEU A 106 -9.73 -13.04 -16.91
C LEU A 106 -9.59 -13.66 -18.30
N ALA A 107 -8.37 -13.85 -18.80
CA ALA A 107 -8.12 -14.50 -20.08
C ALA A 107 -8.62 -15.95 -20.07
N ASP A 108 -8.35 -16.67 -18.98
CA ASP A 108 -8.68 -18.09 -18.86
C ASP A 108 -10.17 -18.34 -18.60
N ARG A 109 -10.84 -17.47 -17.85
CA ARG A 109 -12.21 -17.74 -17.34
C ARG A 109 -13.30 -16.82 -17.88
N CYS A 110 -12.95 -15.67 -18.44
CA CYS A 110 -13.92 -14.60 -18.72
C CYS A 110 -13.96 -14.18 -20.19
N GLY A 111 -12.98 -14.57 -21.00
CA GLY A 111 -12.87 -14.18 -22.40
C GLY A 111 -12.65 -12.67 -22.62
N LYS A 112 -12.58 -12.28 -23.89
CA LYS A 112 -12.55 -10.87 -24.31
C LYS A 112 -13.90 -10.21 -23.98
N ARG A 113 -13.87 -8.91 -23.66
CA ARG A 113 -15.10 -8.12 -23.41
C ARG A 113 -15.94 -8.02 -24.68
#